data_AF-A0A4D9DWL4-F1
#
_entry.id   AF-A0A4D9DWL4-F1
#
_cell.length_a   1.000
_cell.length_b   1.000
_cell.length_c   1.000
_cell.angle_alpha   90.00
_cell.angle_beta   90.00
_cell.angle_gamma   90.00
#
_symmetry.space_group_name_H-M   'P 1'
#
loop_
_entity.id
_entity.type
_entity.pdbx_description
1 polymer ?
#
loop_
_entity_poly.entity_id
_entity_poly.type
_entity_poly.pdbx_seq_one_letter_code
_entity_poly.pdbx_strand_id
1 'polypeptide(L)'
;MLRLLSACLLLLGARPAAGEEPSGAACGPCLPALCPALPLRGCALGRARDACGCCWRCARGEGEACGTGARCAAGLECAPRPGRAGPPALCVCKSRYPVCGSDGVTYPSACRLRAAALSAQRRGQRGPSQRRKGACEQGPSIVTPPKEIWNVTGAKIYLSCEVMGIPTPVLTWNKVSGTGSVFHG
;
A
#
# COMPACT_ATOMS: atom_id res chain seq x y z
N MET A 1 -64.25 -27.40 -51.57
CA MET A 1 -64.07 -27.29 -50.10
C MET A 1 -62.59 -27.10 -49.82
N LEU A 2 -62.32 -26.03 -49.08
CA LEU A 2 -61.03 -25.48 -48.63
C LEU A 2 -60.24 -26.49 -47.76
N ARG A 3 -58.89 -26.52 -47.83
CA ARG A 3 -57.86 -26.59 -46.72
C ARG A 3 -56.48 -26.86 -47.36
N LEU A 4 -55.70 -25.83 -47.70
CA LEU A 4 -54.64 -25.19 -46.90
C LEU A 4 -53.39 -26.06 -46.67
N LEU A 5 -52.32 -25.63 -47.33
CA LEU A 5 -50.92 -26.03 -47.22
C LEU A 5 -50.42 -25.89 -45.78
N SER A 6 -49.60 -26.83 -45.31
CA SER A 6 -48.68 -26.57 -44.20
C SER A 6 -47.45 -27.48 -44.31
N ALA A 7 -46.42 -26.96 -44.99
CA ALA A 7 -45.06 -27.48 -44.91
C ALA A 7 -44.47 -26.99 -43.58
N CYS A 8 -44.40 -27.88 -42.59
CA CYS A 8 -43.74 -27.58 -41.32
C CYS A 8 -42.25 -27.91 -41.45
N LEU A 9 -41.48 -26.87 -41.76
CA LEU A 9 -40.02 -26.87 -41.82
C LEU A 9 -39.46 -27.17 -40.41
N LEU A 10 -38.94 -28.37 -40.18
CA LEU A 10 -38.24 -28.75 -38.94
C LEU A 10 -36.85 -28.10 -38.91
N LEU A 11 -36.76 -26.89 -38.38
CA LEU A 11 -35.51 -26.24 -37.99
C LEU A 11 -35.57 -25.76 -36.54
N LEU A 12 -35.23 -26.64 -35.60
CA LEU A 12 -34.73 -26.29 -34.26
C LEU A 12 -33.76 -27.44 -33.91
N GLY A 13 -32.44 -27.27 -33.88
CA GLY A 13 -31.69 -26.24 -33.18
C GLY A 13 -30.85 -26.98 -32.14
N ALA A 14 -29.60 -27.33 -32.49
CA ALA A 14 -28.69 -28.00 -31.58
C ALA A 14 -28.52 -27.14 -30.31
N ARG A 15 -28.88 -27.70 -29.15
CA ARG A 15 -28.58 -27.08 -27.85
C ARG A 15 -27.07 -26.91 -27.76
N PRO A 16 -26.52 -25.71 -27.57
CA PRO A 16 -25.14 -25.63 -27.13
C PRO A 16 -25.10 -26.28 -25.74
N ALA A 17 -24.22 -27.26 -25.58
CA ALA A 17 -23.81 -27.69 -24.25
C ALA A 17 -23.35 -26.43 -23.52
N ALA A 18 -24.07 -26.07 -22.46
CA ALA A 18 -23.57 -25.09 -21.51
C ALA A 18 -22.22 -25.66 -21.05
N GLY A 19 -21.14 -24.98 -21.44
CA GLY A 19 -19.81 -25.28 -20.93
C GLY A 19 -19.88 -25.24 -19.42
N GLU A 20 -19.54 -26.36 -18.80
CA GLU A 20 -19.30 -26.46 -17.38
C GLU A 20 -18.02 -25.67 -17.09
N GLU A 21 -18.18 -24.37 -16.82
CA GLU A 21 -17.10 -23.51 -16.35
C GLU A 21 -16.89 -23.74 -14.85
N PRO A 22 -15.62 -23.74 -14.41
CA PRO A 22 -15.17 -24.45 -13.23
C PRO A 22 -15.67 -23.82 -11.93
N SER A 23 -15.93 -24.70 -10.96
CA SER A 23 -16.36 -24.43 -9.59
C SER A 23 -15.47 -23.43 -8.83
N GLY A 24 -15.64 -22.15 -9.11
CA GLY A 24 -15.34 -21.03 -8.21
C GLY A 24 -16.66 -20.45 -7.75
N ALA A 25 -17.00 -20.60 -6.46
CA ALA A 25 -18.26 -20.20 -5.81
C ALA A 25 -19.17 -19.30 -6.68
N ALA A 26 -20.11 -19.92 -7.40
CA ALA A 26 -21.00 -19.21 -8.30
C ALA A 26 -21.84 -18.21 -7.49
N CYS A 27 -21.64 -16.92 -7.77
CA CYS A 27 -22.44 -15.87 -7.18
C CYS A 27 -23.87 -15.92 -7.74
N GLY A 28 -24.87 -15.88 -6.86
CA GLY A 28 -26.27 -15.76 -7.25
C GLY A 28 -26.64 -14.34 -7.70
N PRO A 29 -27.92 -14.10 -8.05
CA PRO A 29 -28.40 -12.76 -8.38
C PRO A 29 -28.18 -11.79 -7.23
N CYS A 30 -27.79 -10.55 -7.54
CA CYS A 30 -27.63 -9.52 -6.51
C CYS A 30 -29.01 -9.08 -6.01
N LEU A 31 -29.26 -9.28 -4.71
CA LEU A 31 -30.48 -8.85 -4.02
C LEU A 31 -30.13 -7.75 -2.99
N PRO A 32 -30.18 -6.46 -3.35
CA PRO A 32 -29.75 -5.36 -2.49
C PRO A 32 -30.48 -5.27 -1.14
N ALA A 33 -31.73 -5.75 -1.10
CA ALA A 33 -32.55 -5.77 0.11
C ALA A 33 -31.98 -6.68 1.22
N LEU A 34 -31.14 -7.64 0.87
CA LEU A 34 -30.50 -8.57 1.82
C LEU A 34 -29.14 -8.09 2.31
N CYS A 35 -28.69 -6.91 1.85
CA CYS A 35 -27.37 -6.41 2.23
C CYS A 35 -27.34 -5.93 3.69
N PRO A 36 -26.27 -6.25 4.45
CA PRO A 36 -26.14 -5.76 5.81
C PRO A 36 -26.00 -4.24 5.84
N ALA A 37 -26.58 -3.62 6.86
CA ALA A 37 -26.42 -2.19 7.09
C ALA A 37 -24.96 -1.82 7.37
N LEU A 38 -24.52 -0.69 6.83
CA LEU A 38 -23.20 -0.15 7.12
C LEU A 38 -23.21 0.62 8.46
N PRO A 39 -22.05 0.74 9.13
CA PRO A 39 -21.94 1.54 10.35
C PRO A 39 -22.44 2.98 10.13
N LEU A 40 -23.19 3.51 11.09
CA LEU A 40 -23.76 4.87 11.04
C LEU A 40 -22.66 5.95 10.91
N ARG A 41 -21.49 5.70 11.51
CA ARG A 41 -20.32 6.59 11.41
C ARG A 41 -19.57 6.48 10.07
N GLY A 42 -20.09 5.70 9.13
CA GLY A 42 -19.43 5.39 7.87
C GLY A 42 -18.24 4.43 8.02
N CYS A 43 -17.57 4.17 6.91
CA CYS A 43 -16.41 3.27 6.87
C CYS A 43 -15.11 4.05 6.90
N ALA A 44 -14.22 3.68 7.82
CA ALA A 44 -12.97 4.42 8.08
C ALA A 44 -12.07 4.57 6.84
N LEU A 45 -12.02 3.54 5.99
CA LEU A 45 -11.16 3.48 4.81
C LEU A 45 -11.96 3.43 3.50
N GLY A 46 -13.22 3.87 3.55
CA GLY A 46 -14.14 3.76 2.43
C GLY A 46 -14.83 2.40 2.35
N ARG A 47 -15.62 2.24 1.29
CA ARG A 47 -16.47 1.06 1.05
C ARG A 47 -15.87 0.23 -0.08
N ALA A 48 -16.02 -1.08 0.01
CA ALA A 48 -15.73 -2.02 -1.07
C ALA A 48 -16.96 -2.90 -1.28
N ARG A 49 -17.20 -3.33 -2.51
CA ARG A 49 -18.18 -4.38 -2.76
C ARG A 49 -17.71 -5.69 -2.12
N ASP A 50 -18.63 -6.58 -1.78
CA ASP A 50 -18.31 -7.95 -1.39
C ASP A 50 -17.64 -8.75 -2.54
N ALA A 51 -17.34 -10.03 -2.31
CA ALA A 51 -16.71 -10.89 -3.31
C ALA A 51 -17.56 -11.04 -4.59
N CYS A 52 -18.89 -10.99 -4.46
CA CYS A 52 -19.84 -11.13 -5.57
C CYS A 52 -20.18 -9.78 -6.24
N GLY A 53 -19.65 -8.67 -5.76
CA GLY A 53 -19.94 -7.35 -6.31
C GLY A 53 -21.28 -6.73 -5.87
N CYS A 54 -22.03 -7.38 -4.98
CA CYS A 54 -23.41 -6.99 -4.66
C CYS A 54 -23.48 -5.99 -3.51
N CYS A 55 -23.12 -6.39 -2.29
CA CYS A 55 -23.28 -5.55 -1.11
C CYS A 55 -22.09 -4.64 -0.86
N TRP A 56 -22.34 -3.43 -0.36
CA TRP A 56 -21.29 -2.58 0.17
C TRP A 56 -20.87 -3.05 1.57
N ARG A 57 -19.56 -3.19 1.78
CA ARG A 57 -18.95 -3.48 3.07
C ARG A 57 -17.85 -2.46 3.36
N CYS A 58 -17.51 -2.29 4.62
CA CYS A 58 -16.33 -1.49 4.95
C CYS A 58 -15.06 -2.18 4.46
N ALA A 59 -14.23 -1.42 3.76
CA ALA A 59 -13.01 -1.93 3.20
C ALA A 59 -11.91 -2.09 4.27
N ARG A 60 -11.05 -3.09 4.08
CA ARG A 60 -9.97 -3.44 5.00
C ARG A 60 -8.69 -2.63 4.77
N GLY A 61 -8.02 -2.28 5.85
CA GLY A 61 -6.80 -1.47 5.85
C GLY A 61 -5.52 -2.26 5.64
N GLU A 62 -4.40 -1.54 5.45
CA GLU A 62 -3.09 -2.17 5.27
C GLU A 62 -2.69 -3.02 6.48
N GLY A 63 -2.37 -4.29 6.24
CA GLY A 63 -2.03 -5.28 7.26
C GLY A 63 -3.24 -6.03 7.84
N GLU A 64 -4.47 -5.66 7.49
CA GLU A 64 -5.67 -6.39 7.90
C GLU A 64 -5.91 -7.64 7.04
N ALA A 65 -6.54 -8.65 7.64
CA ALA A 65 -6.91 -9.86 6.93
C ALA A 65 -7.93 -9.59 5.81
N CYS A 66 -7.73 -10.26 4.68
CA CYS A 66 -8.59 -10.20 3.50
C CYS A 66 -8.77 -11.59 2.88
N GLY A 67 -9.70 -11.67 1.93
CA GLY A 67 -10.23 -12.95 1.44
C GLY A 67 -11.58 -13.27 2.08
N THR A 68 -12.22 -14.35 1.64
CA THR A 68 -13.52 -14.83 2.17
C THR A 68 -14.60 -13.73 2.29
N GLY A 69 -14.71 -12.88 1.26
CA GLY A 69 -15.71 -11.80 1.21
C GLY A 69 -15.28 -10.47 1.82
N ALA A 70 -14.10 -10.39 2.46
CA ALA A 70 -13.48 -9.13 2.87
C ALA A 70 -12.54 -8.60 1.77
N ARG A 71 -12.76 -7.34 1.36
CA ARG A 71 -11.96 -6.66 0.33
C ARG A 71 -11.19 -5.48 0.92
N CYS A 72 -10.01 -5.24 0.36
CA CYS A 72 -9.13 -4.17 0.80
C CYS A 72 -9.61 -2.79 0.31
N ALA A 73 -9.19 -1.74 1.01
CA ALA A 73 -9.47 -0.36 0.63
C ALA A 73 -8.77 0.04 -0.66
N ALA A 74 -9.18 1.18 -1.23
CA ALA A 74 -8.66 1.67 -2.50
C ALA A 74 -7.13 1.84 -2.47
N GLY A 75 -6.46 1.26 -3.47
CA GLY A 75 -5.00 1.28 -3.57
C GLY A 75 -4.29 0.11 -2.86
N LEU A 76 -5.04 -0.80 -2.26
CA LEU A 76 -4.52 -2.05 -1.70
C LEU A 76 -4.90 -3.26 -2.55
N GLU A 77 -4.11 -4.31 -2.44
CA GLU A 77 -4.37 -5.64 -3.00
C GLU A 77 -4.38 -6.69 -1.89
N CYS A 78 -5.12 -7.78 -2.09
CA CYS A 78 -5.16 -8.88 -1.13
C CYS A 78 -4.08 -9.89 -1.51
N ALA A 79 -3.02 -9.99 -0.70
CA ALA A 79 -1.85 -10.83 -1.00
C ALA A 79 -1.65 -11.91 0.07
N PRO A 80 -1.22 -13.13 -0.31
CA PRO A 80 -0.88 -14.18 0.64
C PRO A 80 0.29 -13.75 1.53
N ARG A 81 0.39 -14.36 2.72
CA ARG A 81 1.54 -14.13 3.60
C ARG A 81 2.78 -14.85 3.04
N PRO A 82 3.94 -14.20 2.99
CA PRO A 82 5.17 -14.87 2.60
C PRO A 82 5.48 -15.99 3.60
N GLY A 83 5.83 -17.18 3.08
CA GLY A 83 6.22 -18.33 3.90
C GLY A 83 5.09 -19.07 4.62
N ARG A 84 3.81 -18.73 4.39
CA ARG A 84 2.67 -19.49 4.91
C ARG A 84 1.71 -19.86 3.78
N ALA A 85 1.57 -21.16 3.54
CA ALA A 85 0.50 -21.69 2.68
C ALA A 85 -0.83 -21.65 3.44
N GLY A 86 -1.87 -21.17 2.77
CA GLY A 86 -3.23 -21.11 3.32
C GLY A 86 -3.61 -19.78 3.98
N PRO A 87 -4.90 -19.60 4.32
CA PRO A 87 -5.43 -18.38 4.92
C PRO A 87 -4.76 -18.02 6.25
N PRO A 88 -4.70 -16.72 6.63
CA PRO A 88 -5.31 -15.58 5.94
C PRO A 88 -4.32 -14.75 5.09
N ALA A 89 -4.81 -14.25 3.95
CA ALA A 89 -4.18 -13.22 3.14
C ALA A 89 -4.31 -11.83 3.82
N LEU A 90 -3.43 -10.90 3.47
CA LEU A 90 -3.40 -9.55 4.03
C LEU A 90 -3.57 -8.48 2.96
N CYS A 91 -4.21 -7.38 3.33
CA CYS A 91 -4.24 -6.19 2.51
C CYS A 91 -2.86 -5.53 2.50
N VAL A 92 -2.25 -5.42 1.33
CA VAL A 92 -0.95 -4.79 1.13
C VAL A 92 -1.09 -3.61 0.19
N CYS A 93 -0.36 -2.53 0.47
CA CYS A 93 -0.41 -1.36 -0.39
C CYS A 93 0.28 -1.64 -1.73
N LYS A 94 -0.32 -1.19 -2.84
CA LYS A 94 0.31 -1.27 -4.17
C LYS A 94 1.60 -0.45 -4.25
N SER A 95 1.69 0.64 -3.48
CA SER A 95 2.89 1.47 -3.36
C SER A 95 3.49 1.31 -1.97
N ARG A 96 4.45 0.39 -1.84
CA ARG A 96 5.10 0.05 -0.57
C ARG A 96 6.26 0.98 -0.17
N TYR A 97 6.61 1.92 -1.03
CA TYR A 97 7.65 2.91 -0.72
C TYR A 97 7.13 3.99 0.24
N PRO A 98 7.98 4.48 1.16
CA PRO A 98 7.62 5.54 2.07
C PRO A 98 7.31 6.84 1.33
N VAL A 99 6.50 7.69 1.95
CA VAL A 99 6.10 9.00 1.45
C VAL A 99 6.16 10.04 2.55
N CYS A 100 6.49 11.27 2.18
CA CYS A 100 6.51 12.40 3.09
C CYS A 100 5.15 13.11 3.04
N GLY A 101 4.48 13.18 4.18
CA GLY A 101 3.21 13.90 4.33
C GLY A 101 3.42 15.42 4.42
N SER A 102 2.36 16.16 4.12
CA SER A 102 2.32 17.62 4.27
C SER A 102 2.41 18.05 5.74
N ASP A 103 2.15 17.14 6.67
CA ASP A 103 2.33 17.25 8.11
C ASP A 103 3.79 17.00 8.56
N GLY A 104 4.72 16.76 7.63
CA GLY A 104 6.12 16.48 7.95
C GLY A 104 6.36 15.06 8.49
N VAL A 105 5.34 14.21 8.50
CA VAL A 105 5.45 12.82 8.96
C VAL A 105 5.81 11.92 7.79
N THR A 106 6.78 11.04 8.00
CA THR A 106 7.08 9.96 7.05
C THR A 106 6.07 8.83 7.24
N TYR A 107 5.29 8.55 6.22
CA TYR A 107 4.40 7.40 6.18
C TYR A 107 5.09 6.24 5.46
N PRO A 108 5.00 5.00 5.97
CA PRO A 108 5.69 3.85 5.37
C PRO A 108 5.10 3.44 4.01
N SER A 109 3.89 3.90 3.68
CA SER A 109 3.25 3.69 2.39
C SER A 109 2.30 4.82 2.06
N ALA A 110 1.95 4.96 0.77
CA ALA A 110 0.91 5.90 0.34
C ALA A 110 -0.48 5.54 0.92
N CYS A 111 -0.73 4.26 1.21
CA CYS A 111 -1.99 3.80 1.79
C CYS A 111 -2.13 4.22 3.26
N ARG A 112 -1.04 4.21 4.04
CA ARG A 112 -1.02 4.72 5.42
C ARG A 112 -1.25 6.23 5.48
N LEU A 113 -0.66 6.99 4.56
CA LEU A 113 -0.94 8.42 4.44
C LEU A 113 -2.43 8.67 4.17
N ARG A 114 -3.03 7.95 3.22
CA ARG A 114 -4.47 8.07 2.92
C ARG A 114 -5.34 7.69 4.12
N ALA A 115 -4.99 6.63 4.85
CA ALA A 115 -5.70 6.23 6.05
C ALA A 115 -5.68 7.32 7.14
N ALA A 116 -4.54 7.98 7.32
CA ALA A 116 -4.41 9.13 8.21
C ALA A 116 -5.25 10.32 7.73
N ALA A 117 -5.21 10.62 6.43
CA ALA A 117 -6.01 11.67 5.81
C ALA A 117 -7.51 11.49 6.03
N LEU A 118 -8.03 10.29 5.75
CA LEU A 118 -9.43 9.94 5.99
C LEU A 118 -9.78 10.00 7.47
N SER A 119 -8.87 9.59 8.36
CA SER A 119 -9.11 9.62 9.80
C SER A 119 -9.18 11.05 10.36
N ALA A 120 -8.36 11.97 9.84
CA ALA A 120 -8.45 13.39 10.15
C ALA A 120 -9.77 14.00 9.64
N GLN A 121 -10.16 13.70 8.40
CA GLN A 121 -11.42 14.17 7.82
C GLN A 121 -12.64 13.73 8.63
N ARG A 122 -12.67 12.49 9.13
CA ARG A 122 -13.75 12.02 10.03
C ARG A 122 -13.83 12.79 11.35
N ARG A 123 -12.73 13.43 11.77
CA ARG A 123 -12.68 14.32 12.94
C ARG A 123 -12.93 15.80 12.57
N GLY A 124 -13.35 16.10 11.34
CA GLY A 124 -13.53 17.47 10.87
C GLY A 124 -12.23 18.23 10.62
N GLN A 125 -11.09 17.53 10.53
CA GLN A 125 -9.76 18.12 10.33
C GLN A 125 -9.30 17.95 8.88
N ARG A 126 -8.44 18.85 8.41
CA ARG A 126 -7.75 18.68 7.12
C ARG A 126 -6.74 17.53 7.23
N GLY A 127 -6.92 16.50 6.41
CA GLY A 127 -6.00 15.36 6.36
C GLY A 127 -4.68 15.68 5.67
N PRO A 128 -3.57 15.00 6.03
CA PRO A 128 -2.30 15.13 5.34
C PRO A 128 -2.41 14.71 3.87
N SER A 129 -1.70 15.44 3.02
CA SER A 129 -1.51 15.12 1.59
C SER A 129 -0.07 14.68 1.36
N GLN A 130 0.19 13.96 0.27
CA GLN A 130 1.55 13.60 -0.07
C GLN A 130 2.33 14.83 -0.56
N ARG A 131 3.38 15.21 0.16
CA ARG A 131 4.28 16.32 -0.20
C ARG A 131 5.38 15.86 -1.16
N ARG A 132 5.99 14.69 -0.90
CA ARG A 132 7.05 14.10 -1.74
C ARG A 132 7.00 12.57 -1.69
N LYS A 133 7.54 11.91 -2.71
CA LYS A 133 7.90 10.48 -2.64
C LYS A 133 9.15 10.31 -1.75
N GLY A 134 9.26 9.17 -1.06
CA GLY A 134 10.35 8.94 -0.09
C GLY A 134 10.04 9.52 1.28
N ALA A 135 10.93 9.28 2.24
CA ALA A 135 10.78 9.81 3.59
C ALA A 135 10.95 11.35 3.63
N CYS A 136 10.46 11.96 4.70
CA CYS A 136 10.67 13.38 4.95
C CYS A 136 12.14 13.68 5.22
N GLU A 137 12.50 14.94 4.95
CA GLU A 137 13.84 15.47 5.16
C GLU A 137 14.32 15.23 6.60
N GLN A 138 15.57 14.82 6.72
CA GLN A 138 16.23 14.47 7.97
C GLN A 138 17.65 14.99 7.90
N GLY A 139 18.05 15.73 8.95
CA GLY A 139 19.41 16.24 9.05
C GLY A 139 20.46 15.11 9.10
N PRO A 140 21.73 15.42 8.79
CA PRO A 140 22.81 14.44 8.88
C PRO A 140 22.94 13.88 10.30
N SER A 141 23.04 12.56 10.39
CA SER A 141 23.33 11.84 11.63
C SER A 141 24.48 10.87 11.38
N ILE A 142 25.49 10.93 12.25
CA ILE A 142 26.64 10.02 12.20
C ILE A 142 26.17 8.65 12.73
N VAL A 143 26.07 7.68 11.83
CA VAL A 143 25.71 6.29 12.14
C VAL A 143 26.92 5.53 12.63
N THR A 144 28.06 5.73 11.97
CA THR A 144 29.33 5.13 12.38
C THR A 144 30.34 6.25 12.56
N PRO A 145 30.70 6.59 13.81
CA PRO A 145 31.70 7.63 14.08
C PRO A 145 33.11 7.17 13.68
N PRO A 146 34.01 8.13 13.41
CA PRO A 146 35.41 7.79 13.17
C PRO A 146 36.05 7.21 14.43
N LYS A 147 36.99 6.30 14.23
CA LYS A 147 37.78 5.72 15.31
C LYS A 147 38.91 6.66 15.71
N GLU A 148 39.25 6.62 17.00
CA GLU A 148 40.49 7.20 17.49
C GLU A 148 41.68 6.34 17.04
N ILE A 149 42.71 6.98 16.49
CA ILE A 149 43.90 6.31 15.92
C ILE A 149 45.15 7.04 16.39
N TRP A 150 46.09 6.28 16.96
CA TRP A 150 47.42 6.75 17.35
C TRP A 150 48.44 6.23 16.34
N ASN A 151 49.30 7.10 15.81
CA ASN A 151 50.34 6.71 14.86
C ASN A 151 51.59 7.60 15.02
N VAL A 152 52.71 7.16 14.45
CA VAL A 152 53.99 7.89 14.49
C VAL A 152 54.05 9.00 13.44
N THR A 153 54.91 9.99 13.67
CA THR A 153 55.11 11.12 12.75
C THR A 153 55.54 10.64 11.36
N GLY A 154 54.92 11.20 10.31
CA GLY A 154 55.17 10.83 8.91
C GLY A 154 54.35 9.63 8.42
N ALA A 155 53.67 8.89 9.31
CA ALA A 155 52.76 7.83 8.92
C ALA A 155 51.43 8.39 8.39
N LYS A 156 50.81 7.68 7.45
CA LYS A 156 49.48 7.99 6.92
C LYS A 156 48.40 7.33 7.78
N ILE A 157 47.32 8.06 8.05
CA ILE A 157 46.12 7.54 8.71
C ILE A 157 44.91 7.74 7.81
N TYR A 158 43.88 6.89 7.99
CA TYR A 158 42.62 6.99 7.28
C TYR A 158 41.50 7.17 8.31
N LEU A 159 40.70 8.21 8.13
CA LEU A 159 39.51 8.48 8.93
C LEU A 159 38.29 8.24 8.06
N SER A 160 37.32 7.51 8.60
CA SER A 160 36.07 7.18 7.93
C SER A 160 34.92 7.34 8.88
N CYS A 161 33.80 7.85 8.41
CA CYS A 161 32.54 7.82 9.14
C CYS A 161 31.38 7.62 8.17
N GLU A 162 30.31 7.02 8.67
CA GLU A 162 29.06 6.82 7.92
C GLU A 162 28.03 7.81 8.45
N VAL A 163 27.45 8.59 7.54
CA VAL A 163 26.45 9.61 7.86
C VAL A 163 25.21 9.36 7.02
N MET A 164 24.04 9.35 7.67
CA MET A 164 22.75 9.28 7.00
C MET A 164 22.03 10.61 7.06
N GLY A 165 21.28 10.96 6.03
CA GLY A 165 20.46 12.16 5.96
C GLY A 165 19.60 12.15 4.70
N ILE A 166 18.54 12.96 4.68
CA ILE A 166 17.68 13.16 3.52
C ILE A 166 17.60 14.66 3.24
N PRO A 167 18.21 15.15 2.14
CA PRO A 167 19.01 14.42 1.15
C PRO A 167 20.34 13.89 1.72
N THR A 168 21.03 13.02 0.96
CA THR A 168 22.36 12.50 1.33
C THR A 168 23.30 13.66 1.67
N PRO A 169 23.88 13.67 2.88
CA PRO A 169 24.67 14.81 3.34
C PRO A 169 26.07 14.83 2.71
N VAL A 170 26.66 16.02 2.63
CA VAL A 170 28.05 16.22 2.24
C VAL A 170 28.93 16.15 3.48
N LEU A 171 30.02 15.39 3.39
CA LEU A 171 30.93 15.17 4.49
C LEU A 171 32.19 16.03 4.34
N THR A 172 32.48 16.85 5.34
CA THR A 172 33.65 17.74 5.34
C THR A 172 34.54 17.42 6.52
N TRP A 173 35.82 17.19 6.27
CA TRP A 173 36.83 17.00 7.30
C TRP A 173 37.59 18.31 7.54
N ASN A 174 37.81 18.65 8.80
CA ASN A 174 38.64 19.77 9.20
C ASN A 174 39.69 19.27 10.18
N LYS A 175 40.98 19.50 9.87
CA LYS A 175 42.06 19.21 10.81
C LYS A 175 42.28 20.42 11.71
N VAL A 176 42.13 20.22 13.01
CA VAL A 176 42.44 21.24 14.03
C VAL A 176 43.74 20.83 14.71
N SER A 177 44.77 21.68 14.64
CA SER A 177 46.00 21.51 15.44
C SER A 177 45.79 22.12 16.83
N GLY A 178 46.59 21.73 17.82
CA GLY A 178 46.55 22.29 19.19
C GLY A 178 46.74 23.82 19.26
N THR A 179 47.10 24.47 18.15
CA THR A 179 47.21 25.93 17.99
C THR A 179 45.94 26.59 17.40
N GLY A 180 44.84 25.84 17.18
CA GLY A 180 43.57 26.38 16.67
C GLY A 180 43.53 26.67 15.17
N SER A 181 44.58 26.32 14.42
CA SER A 181 44.61 26.45 12.96
C SER A 181 43.80 25.34 12.29
N VAL A 182 42.85 25.74 11.43
CA VAL A 182 42.04 24.84 10.59
C VAL A 182 42.71 24.70 9.24
N PHE A 183 43.02 23.47 8.84
CA PHE A 183 43.50 23.17 7.49
C PHE A 183 42.34 22.67 6.64
N HIS A 184 42.10 23.34 5.51
CA HIS A 184 41.21 22.86 4.45
C HIS A 184 42.06 22.04 3.46
N GLY A 185 41.71 20.78 3.25
CA GLY A 185 42.39 19.86 2.35
C GLY A 185 41.39 18.95 1.65
#